data_AF-A0A0C1F098-F1
#
_entry.id   AF-A0A0C1F098-F1
#
_cell.length_a   1.000
_cell.length_b   1.000
_cell.length_c   1.000
_cell.angle_alpha   90.00
_cell.angle_beta   90.00
_cell.angle_gamma   90.00
#
_symmetry.space_group_name_H-M   'P 1'
#
loop_
_entity.id
_entity.type
_entity.pdbx_description
1 polymer ?
#
loop_
_entity_poly.entity_id
_entity_poly.type
_entity_poly.pdbx_seq_one_letter_code
_entity_poly.pdbx_strand_id
1 'polypeptide(L)'
;MNATKEELIRFLEENVLVPVETNPNADVTIKRKVNATRMRLNDQVSAEKVEQYFWSAMATDNGIDSYKKISDIGAPTFEDVRDEFKKLCGNK
;
A
#
# COMPACT_ATOMS: atom_id res chain seq x y z
N MET A 1 -14.30 -3.02 -12.12
CA MET A 1 -13.48 -3.59 -11.04
C MET A 1 -13.65 -5.10 -11.06
N ASN A 2 -12.56 -5.88 -11.10
CA ASN A 2 -12.61 -7.35 -11.06
C ASN A 2 -12.43 -7.93 -9.65
N ALA A 3 -11.76 -7.22 -8.75
CA ALA A 3 -11.48 -7.65 -7.38
C ALA A 3 -12.40 -6.98 -6.34
N THR A 4 -12.64 -7.67 -5.22
CA THR A 4 -13.36 -7.11 -4.07
C THR A 4 -12.48 -6.16 -3.25
N LYS A 5 -13.08 -5.39 -2.34
CA LYS A 5 -12.35 -4.55 -1.38
C LYS A 5 -11.33 -5.37 -0.60
N GLU A 6 -11.76 -6.52 -0.08
CA GLU A 6 -10.97 -7.41 0.76
C GLU A 6 -9.81 -8.04 -0.01
N GLU A 7 -10.00 -8.33 -1.30
CA GLU A 7 -8.94 -8.82 -2.18
C GLU A 7 -7.87 -7.76 -2.44
N LEU A 8 -8.27 -6.52 -2.72
CA LEU A 8 -7.32 -5.41 -2.90
C LEU A 8 -6.54 -5.12 -1.62
N ILE A 9 -7.21 -5.10 -0.46
CA ILE A 9 -6.56 -4.86 0.83
C ILE A 9 -5.59 -6.00 1.16
N ARG A 10 -6.03 -7.26 1.01
CA ARG A 10 -5.18 -8.43 1.25
C ARG A 10 -3.94 -8.44 0.35
N PHE A 11 -4.09 -8.08 -0.92
CA PHE A 11 -2.96 -7.93 -1.82
C PHE A 11 -1.94 -6.92 -1.28
N LEU A 12 -2.38 -5.74 -0.85
CA LEU A 12 -1.49 -4.72 -0.27
C LEU A 12 -0.90 -5.16 1.07
N GLU A 13 -1.67 -5.89 1.87
CA GLU A 13 -1.22 -6.42 3.16
C GLU A 13 -0.06 -7.41 2.97
N GLU A 14 -0.22 -8.37 2.07
CA GLU A 14 0.74 -9.44 1.81
C GLU A 14 1.99 -8.95 1.05
N ASN A 15 1.83 -8.03 0.09
CA ASN A 15 2.92 -7.63 -0.80
C ASN A 15 3.60 -6.32 -0.39
N VAL A 16 3.02 -5.55 0.53
CA VAL A 16 3.60 -4.28 1.00
C VAL A 16 3.60 -4.19 2.52
N LEU A 17 2.43 -4.19 3.16
CA LEU A 17 2.35 -3.76 4.57
C LEU A 17 3.07 -4.70 5.53
N VAL A 18 2.84 -6.02 5.41
CA VAL A 18 3.53 -7.02 6.24
C VAL A 18 5.04 -7.06 5.96
N PRO A 19 5.51 -7.10 4.69
CA PRO A 19 6.93 -7.01 4.39
C PRO A 19 7.61 -5.76 4.97
N VAL A 20 6.96 -4.60 4.90
CA VAL A 20 7.49 -3.35 5.45
C VAL A 20 7.50 -3.39 6.99
N GLU A 21 6.42 -3.85 7.62
CA GLU A 21 6.31 -3.91 9.09
C GLU A 21 7.31 -4.89 9.72
N THR A 22 7.56 -6.01 9.05
CA THR A 22 8.43 -7.08 9.55
C THR A 22 9.89 -6.93 9.12
N ASN A 23 10.21 -5.95 8.27
CA ASN A 23 11.58 -5.69 7.85
C ASN A 23 12.46 -5.37 9.09
N PRO A 24 13.63 -6.01 9.24
CA PRO A 24 14.51 -5.80 10.40
C PRO A 24 15.03 -4.36 10.53
N ASN A 25 15.07 -3.61 9.43
CA ASN A 25 15.50 -2.21 9.39
C ASN A 25 14.33 -1.22 9.55
N ALA A 26 13.09 -1.69 9.68
CA ALA A 26 11.95 -0.81 9.88
C ALA A 26 11.94 -0.21 11.29
N ASP A 27 12.09 1.11 11.36
CA ASP A 27 12.01 1.85 12.61
C ASP A 27 10.56 2.04 13.09
N VAL A 28 10.40 2.65 14.27
CA VAL A 28 9.08 2.94 14.85
C VAL A 28 8.24 3.88 13.96
N THR A 29 8.89 4.77 13.21
CA THR A 29 8.21 5.73 12.32
C THR A 29 7.58 5.01 11.13
N ILE A 30 8.32 4.11 10.49
CA ILE A 30 7.86 3.28 9.38
C ILE A 30 6.71 2.40 9.85
N LYS A 31 6.86 1.70 10.99
CA LYS A 31 5.80 0.84 11.54
C LYS A 31 4.51 1.61 11.87
N ARG A 32 4.62 2.85 12.38
CA ARG A 32 3.46 3.72 12.61
C ARG A 32 2.76 4.10 11.31
N LYS A 33 3.52 4.41 10.24
CA LYS A 33 2.95 4.71 8.92
C LYS A 33 2.24 3.49 8.31
N VAL A 34 2.81 2.29 8.45
CA VAL A 34 2.16 1.04 8.01
C VAL A 34 0.82 0.85 8.73
N ASN A 35 0.81 0.96 10.06
CA ASN A 35 -0.42 0.80 10.84
C ASN A 35 -1.48 1.85 10.48
N ALA A 36 -1.10 3.10 10.26
CA ALA A 36 -2.02 4.15 9.80
C ALA A 36 -2.57 3.86 8.40
N THR A 37 -1.74 3.31 7.49
CA THR A 37 -2.15 2.92 6.13
C THR A 37 -3.13 1.76 6.17
N ARG A 38 -2.83 0.72 6.96
CA ARG A 38 -3.71 -0.43 7.20
C ARG A 38 -5.08 -0.01 7.71
N MET A 39 -5.12 0.87 8.71
CA MET A 39 -6.38 1.42 9.23
C MET A 39 -7.18 2.15 8.13
N ARG A 40 -6.53 3.06 7.40
CA ARG A 40 -7.18 3.81 6.31
C ARG A 40 -7.70 2.91 5.19
N LEU A 41 -6.99 1.84 4.84
CA LEU A 41 -7.43 0.86 3.86
C LEU A 41 -8.69 0.13 4.35
N ASN A 42 -8.68 -0.32 5.61
CA ASN A 42 -9.83 -1.00 6.21
C ASN A 42 -11.08 -0.10 6.32
N ASP A 43 -10.88 1.21 6.48
CA ASP A 43 -11.96 2.21 6.53
C ASP A 43 -12.60 2.51 5.15
N GLN A 44 -12.00 2.03 4.04
CA GLN A 44 -12.58 2.26 2.72
C GLN A 44 -13.93 1.53 2.56
N VAL A 45 -14.90 2.18 1.92
CA VAL A 45 -16.26 1.62 1.82
C VAL A 45 -16.47 0.69 0.62
N SER A 46 -15.54 0.68 -0.35
CA SER A 46 -15.64 -0.15 -1.56
C SER A 46 -14.26 -0.42 -2.17
N ALA A 47 -14.21 -1.34 -3.15
CA ALA A 47 -13.01 -1.62 -3.92
C ALA A 47 -12.50 -0.39 -4.68
N GLU A 48 -13.41 0.42 -5.26
CA GLU A 48 -13.07 1.64 -6.01
C GLU A 48 -12.41 2.67 -5.10
N LYS A 49 -12.81 2.71 -3.82
CA LYS A 49 -12.19 3.57 -2.83
C LYS A 49 -10.81 3.09 -2.39
N VAL A 50 -10.59 1.77 -2.35
CA VAL A 50 -9.24 1.20 -2.15
C VAL A 50 -8.34 1.53 -3.33
N GLU A 51 -8.82 1.37 -4.57
CA GLU A 51 -8.08 1.75 -5.77
C GLU A 51 -7.77 3.25 -5.79
N GLN A 52 -8.76 4.11 -5.51
CA GLN A 52 -8.55 5.56 -5.43
C GLN A 52 -7.50 5.91 -4.36
N TYR A 53 -7.56 5.26 -3.20
CA TYR A 53 -6.60 5.46 -2.12
C TYR A 53 -5.19 5.09 -2.55
N PHE A 54 -5.01 3.94 -3.21
CA PHE A 54 -3.73 3.47 -3.71
C PHE A 54 -3.06 4.50 -4.62
N TRP A 55 -3.78 4.99 -5.63
CA TRP A 55 -3.25 6.00 -6.57
C TRP A 55 -2.98 7.36 -5.91
N SER A 56 -3.90 7.80 -5.05
CA SER A 56 -3.75 9.08 -4.35
C SER A 56 -2.57 9.06 -3.38
N ALA A 57 -2.33 7.93 -2.71
CA ALA A 57 -1.23 7.77 -1.77
C ALA A 57 0.11 8.06 -2.45
N MET A 58 0.38 7.48 -3.62
CA MET A 58 1.63 7.68 -4.37
C MET A 58 1.79 9.11 -4.93
N ALA A 59 0.69 9.82 -5.16
CA ALA A 59 0.73 11.16 -5.77
C ALA A 59 0.97 12.30 -4.77
N THR A 60 0.97 12.03 -3.46
CA THR A 60 1.13 13.06 -2.42
C THR A 60 2.57 13.18 -1.92
N ASP A 61 2.96 14.35 -1.43
CA ASP A 61 4.29 14.56 -0.80
C ASP A 61 4.54 13.57 0.36
N ASN A 62 3.51 13.29 1.15
CA ASN A 62 3.56 12.29 2.23
C ASN A 62 3.77 10.87 1.70
N GLY A 63 3.19 10.56 0.54
CA GLY A 63 3.43 9.32 -0.19
C GLY A 63 4.87 9.20 -0.63
N ILE A 64 5.38 10.22 -1.30
CA ILE A 64 6.76 10.28 -1.79
C ILE A 64 7.77 10.17 -0.63
N ASP A 65 7.52 10.82 0.51
CA ASP A 65 8.33 10.66 1.73
C ASP A 65 8.31 9.20 2.24
N SER A 66 7.13 8.58 2.23
CA SER A 66 6.97 7.19 2.70
C SER A 66 7.67 6.22 1.75
N TYR A 67 7.53 6.42 0.45
CA TYR A 67 8.25 5.67 -0.59
C TYR A 67 9.76 5.71 -0.36
N LYS A 68 10.36 6.90 -0.17
CA LYS A 68 11.80 7.03 0.06
C LYS A 68 12.25 6.26 1.31
N LYS A 69 11.58 6.46 2.45
CA LYS A 69 11.93 5.78 3.71
C LYS A 69 11.81 4.26 3.63
N ILE A 70 10.79 3.78 2.93
CA ILE A 70 10.55 2.34 2.75
C ILE A 70 11.57 1.75 1.77
N SER A 71 11.89 2.46 0.69
CA SER A 71 12.90 2.06 -0.28
C SER A 71 14.31 2.02 0.33
N ASP A 72 14.64 2.98 1.21
CA ASP A 72 15.95 3.06 1.88
C ASP A 72 16.22 1.83 2.77
N ILE A 73 15.17 1.15 3.25
CA ILE A 73 15.30 -0.10 4.03
C ILE A 73 15.16 -1.37 3.16
N GLY A 74 15.06 -1.21 1.84
CA GLY A 74 14.91 -2.31 0.88
C GLY A 74 13.58 -3.07 0.98
N ALA A 75 12.54 -2.43 1.51
CA ALA A 75 11.21 -3.02 1.60
C ALA A 75 10.34 -2.63 0.38
N PRO A 76 9.35 -3.46 0.00
CA PRO A 76 8.49 -3.17 -1.14
C PRO A 76 7.57 -1.97 -0.87
N THR A 77 7.23 -1.25 -1.93
CA THR A 77 6.40 -0.04 -1.94
C THR A 77 5.16 -0.22 -2.81
N PHE A 78 4.27 0.78 -2.82
CA PHE A 78 3.10 0.76 -3.72
C PHE A 78 3.53 0.83 -5.18
N GLU A 79 4.60 1.56 -5.46
CA GLU A 79 5.20 1.71 -6.78
C GLU A 79 5.68 0.37 -7.35
N ASP A 80 6.26 -0.49 -6.50
CA ASP A 80 6.76 -1.82 -6.91
C ASP A 80 5.64 -2.78 -7.31
N VAL A 81 4.49 -2.70 -6.63
CA VAL A 81 3.34 -3.60 -6.86
C VAL A 81 2.30 -3.01 -7.82
N ARG A 82 2.54 -1.81 -8.35
CA ARG A 82 1.59 -1.03 -9.14
C ARG A 82 1.01 -1.78 -10.33
N ASP A 83 1.86 -2.44 -11.10
CA ASP A 83 1.44 -3.08 -12.35
C ASP A 83 0.59 -4.33 -12.07
N GLU A 84 0.87 -5.05 -10.98
CA GLU A 84 0.07 -6.17 -10.50
C GLU A 84 -1.26 -5.70 -9.92
N PHE A 85 -1.24 -4.65 -9.10
CA PHE A 85 -2.43 -4.03 -8.55
C PHE A 85 -3.39 -3.54 -9.66
N LYS A 86 -2.84 -2.91 -10.71
CA LYS A 86 -3.62 -2.46 -11.88
C LYS A 86 -4.35 -3.63 -12.56
N LYS A 87 -3.66 -4.77 -12.74
CA LYS A 87 -4.27 -5.99 -13.32
C LYS A 87 -5.39 -6.53 -12.42
N LEU A 88 -5.19 -6.51 -11.10
CA LEU A 88 -6.17 -6.96 -10.12
C LEU A 88 -7.45 -6.11 -10.16
N CYS A 89 -7.33 -4.78 -10.33
CA CYS A 89 -8.47 -3.89 -10.54
C CYS A 89 -9.24 -4.16 -11.85
N GLY A 90 -8.64 -4.90 -12.80
CA GLY A 90 -9.22 -5.21 -14.11
C GLY A 90 -8.86 -4.20 -15.20
N ASN A 91 -7.91 -3.31 -14.93
CA ASN A 91 -7.42 -2.34 -15.90
C ASN A 91 -6.34 -2.99 -16.77
N LYS A 92 -6.59 -3.09 -18.09
CA LYS A 92 -5.60 -3.59 -19.07
C LYS A 92 -4.54 -2.54 -19.37
#